data_AF-A0A1V4ZL41-F1
#
_entry.id   AF-A0A1V4ZL41-F1
#
_cell.length_a   1.000
_cell.length_b   1.000
_cell.length_c   1.000
_cell.angle_alpha   90.00
_cell.angle_beta   90.00
_cell.angle_gamma   90.00
#
_symmetry.space_group_name_H-M   'P 1'
#
loop_
_entity.id
_entity.type
_entity.pdbx_description
1 polymer ?
#
loop_
_entity_poly.entity_id
_entity_poly.type
_entity_poly.pdbx_seq_one_letter_code
_entity_poly.pdbx_strand_id
1 'polypeptide(L)'
;MVNRELHRKGIYPPINVLPSLSRLMNLGIGKGHTREDHKKVSDQMYAGYAEGNDLRGLVAIVGKDALSERDRLLLEFADLFENRFVRQGYDEDRSIEDTLNLGWDLLSTLPVEQLTRIDRDLINKYHPKFKAGAKKV
;
A
#
# COMPACT_ATOMS: atom_id res chain seq x y z
N MET A 1 -7.05 -13.35 4.79
CA MET A 1 -6.71 -14.52 5.62
C MET A 1 -6.27 -13.99 6.97
N VAL A 2 -6.88 -14.46 8.05
CA VAL A 2 -6.49 -14.06 9.40
C VAL A 2 -5.08 -14.60 9.69
N ASN A 3 -4.20 -13.74 10.18
CA ASN A 3 -2.78 -14.03 10.37
C ASN A 3 -2.36 -13.83 11.84
N ARG A 4 -1.72 -14.84 12.41
CA ARG A 4 -1.31 -14.85 13.83
C ARG A 4 -0.16 -13.89 14.13
N GLU A 5 0.72 -13.64 13.17
CA GLU A 5 1.86 -12.73 13.34
C GLU A 5 1.38 -11.28 13.48
N LEU A 6 0.49 -10.85 12.58
CA LEU A 6 -0.13 -9.52 12.65
C LEU A 6 -0.89 -9.33 13.97
N HIS A 7 -1.63 -10.36 14.41
CA HIS A 7 -2.31 -10.34 15.70
C HIS A 7 -1.32 -10.17 16.88
N ARG A 8 -0.19 -10.90 16.87
CA ARG A 8 0.86 -10.77 17.90
C ARG A 8 1.53 -9.40 17.90
N LYS A 9 1.60 -8.72 16.75
CA LYS A 9 2.07 -7.32 16.61
C LYS A 9 1.02 -6.29 17.08
N GLY A 10 -0.15 -6.73 17.55
CA GLY A 10 -1.23 -5.83 17.99
C GLY A 10 -1.90 -5.09 16.83
N ILE A 11 -1.87 -5.65 15.61
CA ILE A 11 -2.54 -5.10 14.43
C ILE A 11 -3.94 -5.68 14.35
N TYR A 12 -4.94 -4.80 14.29
CA TYR A 12 -6.34 -5.14 14.12
C TYR A 12 -6.92 -4.39 12.91
N PRO A 13 -7.73 -5.04 12.05
CA PRO A 13 -7.93 -6.49 11.98
C PRO A 13 -6.67 -7.21 11.47
N PRO A 14 -6.30 -8.40 11.98
CA PRO A 14 -5.06 -9.09 11.63
C PRO A 14 -5.16 -9.82 10.28
N ILE A 15 -5.43 -9.08 9.19
CA ILE A 15 -5.60 -9.63 7.84
C ILE A 15 -4.28 -9.56 7.08
N ASN A 16 -3.75 -10.72 6.67
CA ASN A 16 -2.66 -10.76 5.72
C ASN A 16 -3.21 -10.74 4.30
N VAL A 17 -2.86 -9.71 3.53
CA VAL A 17 -3.34 -9.49 2.17
C VAL A 17 -2.68 -10.41 1.14
N LEU A 18 -1.44 -10.87 1.37
CA LEU A 18 -0.67 -11.65 0.40
C LEU A 18 -1.34 -13.00 0.03
N PRO A 19 -1.78 -13.83 1.00
CA PRO A 19 -2.52 -15.06 0.68
C PRO A 19 -4.03 -14.83 0.53
N SER A 20 -4.51 -13.58 0.54
CA SER A 20 -5.93 -13.25 0.38
C SER A 20 -6.25 -12.98 -1.08
N LEU A 21 -7.38 -13.52 -1.57
CA LEU A 21 -7.79 -13.32 -2.95
C LEU A 21 -9.31 -13.14 -3.05
N SER A 22 -9.73 -12.08 -3.74
CA SER A 22 -11.08 -11.93 -4.24
C SER A 22 -11.07 -12.15 -5.75
N ARG A 23 -11.63 -13.27 -6.21
CA ARG A 23 -11.69 -13.62 -7.65
C ARG A 23 -12.59 -12.69 -8.45
N LEU A 24 -13.54 -12.03 -7.79
CA LEU A 24 -14.54 -11.16 -8.43
C LEU A 24 -14.18 -9.67 -8.30
N MET A 25 -13.04 -9.33 -7.71
CA MET A 25 -12.63 -7.93 -7.47
C MET A 25 -12.75 -7.07 -8.75
N ASN A 26 -12.26 -7.57 -9.88
CA ASN A 26 -12.28 -6.81 -11.14
C ASN A 26 -13.69 -6.43 -11.62
N LEU A 27 -14.73 -7.14 -11.18
CA LEU A 27 -16.13 -6.83 -11.52
C LEU A 27 -16.75 -5.75 -10.61
N GLY A 28 -16.13 -5.47 -9.47
CA GLY A 28 -16.64 -4.53 -8.46
C GLY A 28 -15.85 -3.23 -8.33
N ILE A 29 -14.83 -3.01 -9.16
CA ILE A 29 -13.93 -1.85 -9.08
C ILE A 29 -13.95 -1.02 -10.36
N GLY A 30 -13.34 0.16 -10.30
CA GLY A 30 -13.20 1.06 -11.44
C GLY A 30 -14.33 2.08 -11.54
N LYS A 31 -14.36 2.79 -12.67
CA LYS A 31 -15.28 3.89 -12.95
C LYS A 31 -16.74 3.39 -12.90
N GLY A 32 -17.58 4.08 -12.13
CA GLY A 32 -18.99 3.71 -11.94
C GLY A 32 -19.26 2.75 -10.77
N HIS A 33 -18.20 2.20 -10.15
CA HIS A 33 -18.33 1.35 -8.96
C HIS A 33 -17.57 1.93 -7.76
N THR A 34 -16.29 2.24 -7.94
CA THR A 34 -15.44 2.82 -6.89
C THR A 34 -14.73 4.06 -7.44
N ARG A 35 -13.49 3.91 -7.92
CA ARG A 35 -12.71 4.96 -8.56
C ARG A 35 -11.79 4.37 -9.61
N GLU A 36 -11.42 5.16 -10.61
CA GLU A 36 -10.66 4.69 -11.79
C GLU A 36 -9.25 4.17 -11.47
N ASP A 37 -8.66 4.59 -10.35
CA ASP A 37 -7.32 4.23 -9.89
C ASP A 37 -7.27 2.96 -9.03
N HIS A 38 -8.42 2.45 -8.58
CA HIS A 38 -8.51 1.38 -7.58
C HIS A 38 -7.63 0.18 -7.92
N LYS A 39 -7.77 -0.38 -9.14
CA LYS A 39 -6.99 -1.56 -9.53
C LYS A 39 -5.49 -1.31 -9.43
N LYS A 40 -5.04 -0.16 -9.94
CA LYS A 40 -3.62 0.18 -10.05
C LYS A 40 -3.00 0.44 -8.68
N VAL A 41 -3.72 1.13 -7.80
CA VAL A 41 -3.32 1.33 -6.39
C VAL A 41 -3.23 -0.01 -5.67
N SER A 42 -4.24 -0.88 -5.82
CA SER A 42 -4.22 -2.22 -5.21
C SER A 42 -3.02 -3.05 -5.68
N ASP A 43 -2.78 -3.12 -7.00
CA ASP A 43 -1.68 -3.88 -7.59
C ASP A 43 -0.30 -3.37 -7.11
N GLN A 44 -0.13 -2.04 -7.03
CA GLN A 44 1.12 -1.42 -6.56
C GLN A 44 1.35 -1.62 -5.07
N MET A 45 0.32 -1.42 -4.23
CA MET A 45 0.38 -1.65 -2.79
C MET A 45 0.73 -3.11 -2.48
N TYR A 46 0.11 -4.05 -3.20
CA TYR A 46 0.42 -5.48 -3.07
C TYR A 46 1.88 -5.78 -3.39
N ALA A 47 2.38 -5.26 -4.52
CA ALA A 47 3.75 -5.49 -4.94
C ALA A 47 4.78 -4.92 -3.95
N GLY A 48 4.58 -3.68 -3.49
CA GLY A 48 5.46 -3.05 -2.50
C GLY A 48 5.43 -3.80 -1.16
N TYR A 49 4.27 -4.27 -0.72
CA TYR A 49 4.15 -5.04 0.52
C TYR A 49 4.78 -6.43 0.41
N ALA A 50 4.65 -7.09 -0.74
CA ALA A 50 5.30 -8.38 -0.99
C ALA A 50 6.84 -8.25 -0.96
N GLU A 51 7.40 -7.30 -1.71
CA GLU A 51 8.84 -7.07 -1.76
C GLU A 51 9.39 -6.65 -0.38
N GLY A 52 8.69 -5.76 0.33
CA GLY A 52 9.07 -5.38 1.69
C GLY A 52 9.04 -6.54 2.70
N ASN A 53 8.14 -7.52 2.54
CA ASN A 53 8.15 -8.73 3.38
C ASN A 53 9.31 -9.66 3.05
N ASP A 54 9.64 -9.86 1.77
CA ASP A 54 10.81 -10.67 1.37
C ASP A 54 12.11 -10.06 1.93
N LEU A 55 12.20 -8.72 1.93
CA LEU A 55 13.32 -7.98 2.51
C LEU A 55 13.47 -8.16 4.03
N ARG A 56 12.39 -8.41 4.78
CA ARG A 56 12.49 -8.74 6.22
C ARG A 56 13.28 -10.04 6.44
N GLY A 57 13.09 -11.03 5.57
CA GLY A 57 13.88 -12.26 5.58
C GLY A 57 15.36 -12.00 5.27
N LEU A 58 15.64 -11.16 4.27
CA LEU A 58 17.01 -10.78 3.92
C LEU A 58 17.71 -10.05 5.08
N VAL A 59 17.03 -9.08 5.72
CA VAL A 59 17.56 -8.32 6.87
C VAL A 59 17.94 -9.24 8.03
N ALA A 60 17.17 -10.29 8.29
CA ALA A 60 17.48 -11.25 9.35
C ALA A 60 18.77 -12.06 9.07
N ILE A 61 19.22 -12.13 7.80
CA ILE A 61 20.41 -12.87 7.38
C ILE A 61 21.64 -11.95 7.32
N VAL A 62 21.53 -10.80 6.62
CA VAL A 62 22.68 -9.94 6.29
C VAL A 62 22.79 -8.68 7.15
N GLY A 63 21.76 -8.37 7.96
CA GLY A 63 21.67 -7.15 8.74
C GLY A 63 21.09 -5.97 7.96
N LYS A 64 20.48 -5.01 8.68
CA LYS A 64 19.78 -3.86 8.09
C LYS A 64 20.71 -2.92 7.32
N ASP A 65 21.96 -2.79 7.75
CA ASP A 65 22.94 -1.86 7.17
C ASP A 65 23.43 -2.29 5.77
N ALA A 66 23.21 -3.55 5.39
CA ALA A 66 23.55 -4.08 4.07
C ALA A 66 22.49 -3.75 3.00
N LEU A 67 21.35 -3.17 3.37
CA LEU A 67 20.28 -2.85 2.43
C LEU A 67 20.59 -1.60 1.60
N SER A 68 20.25 -1.69 0.30
CA SER A 68 20.21 -0.51 -0.56
C SER A 68 19.20 0.53 -0.03
N GLU A 69 19.34 1.78 -0.45
CA GLU A 69 18.36 2.81 -0.08
C GLU A 69 16.93 2.43 -0.51
N ARG A 70 16.79 1.87 -1.73
CA ARG A 70 15.52 1.38 -2.24
C ARG A 70 14.91 0.31 -1.32
N ASP A 71 15.70 -0.67 -0.93
CA ASP A 71 15.21 -1.79 -0.13
C ASP A 71 14.84 -1.33 1.29
N ARG A 72 15.57 -0.34 1.84
CA ARG A 72 15.18 0.30 3.10
C ARG A 72 13.82 0.98 3.00
N LEU A 73 13.54 1.70 1.91
CA LEU A 73 12.24 2.36 1.69
C LEU A 73 11.10 1.34 1.54
N LEU A 74 11.33 0.20 0.87
CA LEU A 74 10.34 -0.87 0.74
C LEU A 74 10.06 -1.58 2.08
N LEU A 75 11.10 -1.78 2.89
CA LEU A 75 10.97 -2.31 4.24
C LEU A 75 10.12 -1.39 5.12
N GLU A 76 10.41 -0.08 5.09
CA GLU A 76 9.62 0.95 5.79
C GLU A 76 8.19 1.02 5.27
N PHE A 77 8.00 0.92 3.95
CA PHE A 77 6.68 0.87 3.33
C PHE A 77 5.87 -0.32 3.85
N ALA A 78 6.46 -1.51 4.01
CA ALA A 78 5.75 -2.66 4.55
C ALA A 78 5.31 -2.46 6.01
N ASP A 79 6.13 -1.81 6.82
CA ASP A 79 5.77 -1.44 8.20
C ASP A 79 4.64 -0.39 8.23
N LEU A 80 4.67 0.60 7.34
CA LEU A 80 3.60 1.60 7.19
C LEU A 80 2.30 0.96 6.70
N PHE A 81 2.37 0.04 5.74
CA PHE A 81 1.22 -0.71 5.25
C PHE A 81 0.53 -1.45 6.39
N GLU A 82 1.27 -2.17 7.21
CA GLU A 82 0.73 -2.87 8.38
C GLU A 82 0.13 -1.92 9.41
N ASN A 83 0.83 -0.82 9.73
CA ASN A 83 0.44 0.05 10.85
C ASN A 83 -0.58 1.12 10.51
N ARG A 84 -0.77 1.46 9.22
CA ARG A 84 -1.71 2.48 8.80
C ARG A 84 -2.82 1.93 7.91
N PHE A 85 -2.48 1.08 6.95
CA PHE A 85 -3.46 0.57 5.98
C PHE A 85 -4.24 -0.62 6.54
N VAL A 86 -3.55 -1.66 7.02
CA VAL A 86 -4.19 -2.84 7.60
C VAL A 86 -4.79 -2.51 8.96
N ARG A 87 -4.05 -1.76 9.80
CA ARG A 87 -4.56 -1.33 11.10
C ARG A 87 -5.73 -0.35 10.92
N GLN A 88 -6.85 -0.69 11.52
CA GLN A 88 -8.07 0.10 11.57
C GLN A 88 -8.69 -0.05 12.97
N GLY A 89 -9.30 1.03 13.48
CA GLY A 89 -10.03 0.98 14.74
C GLY A 89 -11.21 0.01 14.70
N TYR A 90 -11.63 -0.49 15.87
CA TYR A 90 -12.79 -1.37 15.97
C TYR A 90 -14.08 -0.74 15.44
N ASP A 91 -14.27 0.55 15.74
CA ASP A 91 -15.42 1.36 15.31
C ASP A 91 -15.07 2.31 14.16
N GLU A 92 -13.90 2.14 13.53
CA GLU A 92 -13.51 2.94 12.38
C GLU A 92 -14.12 2.33 11.12
N ASP A 93 -14.93 3.10 10.41
CA ASP A 93 -15.52 2.72 9.12
C ASP A 93 -14.94 3.61 8.02
N ARG A 94 -14.09 3.03 7.17
CA ARG A 94 -13.42 3.74 6.07
C ARG A 94 -14.21 3.57 4.79
N SER A 95 -14.52 4.68 4.12
CA SER A 95 -15.03 4.60 2.76
C SER A 95 -13.95 4.05 1.81
N ILE A 96 -14.39 3.60 0.63
CA ILE A 96 -13.42 3.19 -0.40
C ILE A 96 -12.54 4.37 -0.85
N GLU A 97 -13.05 5.60 -0.83
CA GLU A 97 -12.26 6.78 -1.17
C GLU A 97 -11.18 7.06 -0.12
N ASP A 98 -11.51 6.95 1.16
CA ASP A 98 -10.55 7.10 2.26
C ASP A 98 -9.45 6.05 2.16
N THR A 99 -9.84 4.81 1.86
CA THR A 99 -8.91 3.69 1.67
C THR A 99 -7.95 3.95 0.50
N LEU A 100 -8.47 4.41 -0.64
CA LEU A 100 -7.63 4.71 -1.81
C LEU A 100 -6.75 5.95 -1.58
N ASN A 101 -7.25 6.97 -0.89
CA ASN A 101 -6.45 8.14 -0.51
C ASN A 101 -5.31 7.75 0.44
N LEU A 102 -5.59 6.91 1.44
CA LEU A 102 -4.57 6.36 2.33
C LEU A 102 -3.54 5.52 1.56
N GLY A 103 -3.98 4.73 0.57
CA GLY A 103 -3.08 4.02 -0.33
C GLY A 103 -2.12 4.95 -1.05
N TRP A 104 -2.61 6.06 -1.61
CA TRP A 104 -1.77 7.08 -2.24
C TRP A 104 -0.81 7.76 -1.27
N ASP A 105 -1.24 8.04 -0.04
CA ASP A 105 -0.38 8.62 1.00
C ASP A 105 0.78 7.67 1.32
N LEU A 106 0.53 6.37 1.44
CA LEU A 106 1.58 5.37 1.66
C LEU A 106 2.48 5.21 0.44
N LEU A 107 1.92 5.12 -0.77
CA LEU A 107 2.72 5.03 -2.00
C LEU A 107 3.63 6.25 -2.20
N SER A 108 3.24 7.40 -1.68
CA SER A 108 4.05 8.63 -1.76
C SER A 108 5.35 8.58 -0.95
N THR A 109 5.53 7.58 -0.07
CA THR A 109 6.81 7.35 0.62
C THR A 109 7.83 6.65 -0.27
N LEU A 110 7.38 6.07 -1.38
CA LEU A 110 8.25 5.47 -2.39
C LEU A 110 8.55 6.51 -3.50
N PRO A 111 9.75 6.47 -4.10
CA PRO A 111 10.04 7.27 -5.30
C PRO A 111 9.06 6.97 -6.42
N VAL A 112 8.63 8.00 -7.15
CA VAL A 112 7.63 7.89 -8.22
C VAL A 112 8.07 6.92 -9.31
N GLU A 113 9.37 6.83 -9.54
CA GLU A 113 10.01 5.93 -10.50
C GLU A 113 9.82 4.46 -10.15
N GLN A 114 9.54 4.15 -8.87
CA GLN A 114 9.28 2.79 -8.38
C GLN A 114 7.80 2.39 -8.45
N LEU A 115 6.91 3.34 -8.77
CA LEU A 115 5.47 3.10 -8.92
C LEU A 115 5.13 2.50 -10.30
N THR A 116 5.81 1.42 -10.66
CA THR A 116 5.81 0.84 -12.03
C THR A 116 4.48 0.22 -12.46
N ARG A 117 3.56 -0.04 -11.52
CA ARG A 117 2.24 -0.62 -11.82
C ARG A 117 1.14 0.42 -12.01
N ILE A 118 1.46 1.71 -11.85
CA ILE A 118 0.50 2.79 -11.93
C ILE A 118 0.78 3.65 -13.15
N ASP A 119 -0.24 3.89 -13.96
CA ASP A 119 -0.11 4.70 -15.17
C ASP A 119 0.19 6.17 -14.82
N ARG A 120 1.00 6.83 -15.65
CA ARG A 120 1.49 8.19 -15.37
C ARG A 120 0.36 9.20 -15.18
N ASP A 121 -0.74 9.05 -15.91
CA ASP A 121 -1.91 9.92 -15.81
C ASP A 121 -2.56 9.84 -14.41
N LEU A 122 -2.63 8.63 -13.84
CA LEU A 122 -3.16 8.42 -12.49
C LEU A 122 -2.21 8.99 -11.43
N ILE A 123 -0.89 8.83 -11.61
CA ILE A 123 0.11 9.44 -10.74
C ILE A 123 -0.06 10.97 -10.74
N ASN A 124 -0.14 11.60 -11.92
CA ASN A 124 -0.30 13.05 -12.01
C ASN A 124 -1.60 13.53 -11.36
N LYS A 125 -2.68 12.75 -11.45
CA LYS A 125 -4.01 13.11 -10.94
C LYS A 125 -4.16 12.91 -9.43
N TYR A 126 -3.64 11.82 -8.88
CA TYR A 126 -3.95 11.40 -7.50
C TYR A 126 -2.76 11.45 -6.54
N HIS A 127 -1.53 11.33 -7.02
CA HIS A 127 -0.36 11.30 -6.13
C HIS A 127 -0.22 12.63 -5.37
N PRO A 128 -0.03 12.62 -4.04
CA PRO A 128 -0.02 13.84 -3.20
C PRO A 128 0.93 14.94 -3.69
N LYS A 129 2.13 14.54 -4.15
CA LYS A 129 3.14 15.44 -4.73
C LYS A 129 2.63 16.29 -5.91
N PHE A 130 1.77 15.73 -6.76
CA PHE A 130 1.25 16.42 -7.95
C PHE A 130 -0.13 17.05 -7.68
N LYS A 131 -0.95 16.41 -6.83
CA LYS A 131 -2.26 16.92 -6.42
C LYS A 131 -2.17 18.23 -5.64
N ALA A 132 -1.18 18.40 -4.76
CA ALA A 132 -0.99 19.63 -3.99
C ALA A 132 -0.52 20.83 -4.83
N GLY A 133 0.04 20.58 -6.03
CA GLY A 133 0.41 21.61 -6.99
C GLY A 133 -0.80 22.30 -7.65
N ALA A 134 -1.99 21.70 -7.59
CA ALA A 134 -3.21 22.26 -8.18
C ALA A 134 -3.96 23.26 -7.26
N LYS A 135 -3.47 23.51 -6.02
CA LYS A 135 -4.06 24.48 -5.07
C LYS A 135 -3.35 25.84 -5.03
N LYS A 136 -2.59 26.19 -6.06
CA LYS A 136 -2.05 27.55 -6.25
C LYS A 136 -2.48 28.11 -7.62
N VAL A 137 -3.75 28.51 -7.72
CA VAL A 137 -4.22 29.59 -8.62
C VAL A 137 -5.31 30.34 -7.88
#